data_AF-A0A937XDX8-F1
#
_entry.id   AF-A0A937XDX8-F1
#
_cell.length_a   1.000
_cell.length_b   1.000
_cell.length_c   1.000
_cell.angle_alpha   90.00
_cell.angle_beta   90.00
_cell.angle_gamma   90.00
#
_symmetry.space_group_name_H-M   'P 1'
#
loop_
_entity.id
_entity.type
_entity.pdbx_description
1 polymer ?
#
loop_
_entity_poly.entity_id
_entity_poly.type
_entity_poly.pdbx_seq_one_letter_code
_entity_poly.pdbx_strand_id
1 'polypeptide(L)'
;MPEPPAAGRRRDPAAGPRGPGLRPRPGPAARASPGSAARVAAYLAALLAAGLAVSTLPAGIGGDALQRALAAGDGERAAPYLLAGAALVALAFLFVTHLFLRHIERRPWSLLLPPGAGARRFAAGALAGAGMLALLAALLAAAGVLRFSGGAGREAGAVPALLGWGAATLAIVLLQSGAEEVACRGYLLHALARWRGAAAALVGSSAIFG
;
A
#
# COMPACT_ATOMS: atom_id res chain seq x y z
N MET A 1 10.10 61.54 30.82
CA MET A 1 9.46 61.15 29.55
C MET A 1 10.28 60.01 28.96
N PRO A 2 9.69 58.82 28.77
CA PRO A 2 10.40 57.65 28.26
C PRO A 2 10.65 57.76 26.75
N GLU A 3 11.85 57.37 26.32
CA GLU A 3 12.26 57.30 24.91
C GLU A 3 11.41 56.29 24.11
N PRO A 4 11.06 56.61 22.85
CA PRO A 4 10.40 55.65 21.97
C PRO A 4 11.39 54.54 21.54
N PRO A 5 10.98 53.26 21.57
CA PRO A 5 11.82 52.15 21.14
C PRO A 5 12.08 52.20 19.63
N ALA A 6 13.35 52.00 19.28
CA ALA A 6 13.87 52.04 17.93
C ALA A 6 13.12 51.11 16.96
N ALA A 7 12.72 51.67 15.82
CA ALA A 7 12.17 50.94 14.69
C ALA A 7 13.16 49.88 14.19
N GLY A 8 12.92 48.63 14.58
CA GLY A 8 13.64 47.45 14.10
C GLY A 8 13.47 47.29 12.60
N ARG A 9 14.56 47.47 11.87
CA ARG A 9 14.67 47.31 10.41
C ARG A 9 14.05 45.98 9.97
N ARG A 10 12.99 46.06 9.15
CA ARG A 10 12.56 44.98 8.27
C ARG A 10 13.76 44.56 7.41
N ARG A 11 14.35 43.41 7.71
CA ARG A 11 15.18 42.69 6.74
C ARG A 11 14.23 41.93 5.84
N ASP A 12 13.97 42.48 4.66
CA ASP A 12 13.47 41.68 3.54
C ASP A 12 14.54 40.62 3.21
N PRO A 13 14.23 39.31 3.29
CA PRO A 13 15.08 38.29 2.70
C PRO A 13 14.79 38.27 1.19
N ALA A 14 15.22 39.33 0.50
CA ALA A 14 15.32 39.32 -0.94
C ALA A 14 16.35 38.28 -1.36
N ALA A 15 15.85 37.25 -2.05
CA ALA A 15 16.46 36.65 -3.23
C ALA A 15 17.99 36.76 -3.31
N GLY A 16 18.67 35.78 -2.69
CA GLY A 16 20.06 35.49 -3.02
C GLY A 16 20.23 35.18 -4.52
N PRO A 17 21.42 35.42 -5.08
CA PRO A 17 21.65 35.31 -6.51
C PRO A 17 21.39 33.88 -6.97
N ARG A 18 20.45 33.71 -7.91
CA ARG A 18 20.31 32.48 -8.68
C ARG A 18 21.57 32.32 -9.52
N GLY A 19 22.54 31.61 -8.97
CA GLY A 19 23.80 31.29 -9.65
C GLY A 19 23.52 30.65 -11.02
N PRO A 20 24.35 30.94 -12.03
CA PRO A 20 24.14 30.47 -13.38
C PRO A 20 24.18 28.94 -13.43
N GLY A 21 23.02 28.33 -13.68
CA GLY A 21 22.89 27.17 -14.55
C GLY A 21 23.84 26.00 -14.32
N LEU A 22 23.98 25.52 -13.07
CA LEU A 22 24.34 24.12 -12.87
C LEU A 22 23.17 23.28 -13.38
N ARG A 23 23.13 23.06 -14.71
CA ARG A 23 22.39 21.95 -15.29
C ARG A 23 22.76 20.74 -14.43
N PRO A 24 21.80 20.01 -13.83
CA PRO A 24 22.11 18.77 -13.14
C PRO A 24 22.91 17.94 -14.13
N ARG A 25 24.21 17.77 -13.86
CA ARG A 25 25.05 16.89 -14.66
C ARG A 25 24.28 15.58 -14.72
N PRO A 26 23.89 15.09 -15.91
CA PRO A 26 23.28 13.77 -16.00
C PRO A 26 24.28 12.84 -15.33
N GLY A 27 23.92 12.38 -14.13
CA GLY A 27 24.77 11.49 -13.35
C GLY A 27 25.16 10.35 -14.27
N PRO A 28 26.43 9.90 -14.24
CA PRO A 28 26.95 8.91 -15.16
C PRO A 28 25.92 7.82 -15.28
N ALA A 29 25.32 7.69 -16.48
CA ALA A 29 24.21 6.79 -16.77
C ALA A 29 24.51 5.49 -16.04
N ALA A 30 23.78 5.24 -14.96
CA ALA A 30 24.10 4.21 -13.99
C ALA A 30 24.15 2.91 -14.79
N ARG A 31 25.36 2.46 -15.13
CA ARG A 31 25.52 1.26 -15.94
C ARG A 31 24.83 0.17 -15.15
N ALA A 32 23.75 -0.35 -15.71
CA ALA A 32 22.97 -1.42 -15.14
C ALA A 32 23.95 -2.52 -14.73
N SER A 33 24.20 -2.68 -13.43
CA SER A 33 25.03 -3.78 -12.99
C SER A 33 24.23 -5.06 -13.30
N PRO A 34 24.85 -6.09 -13.90
CA PRO A 34 24.17 -7.35 -14.20
C PRO A 34 23.44 -7.94 -12.97
N GLY A 35 23.96 -7.67 -11.77
CA GLY A 35 23.32 -8.06 -10.51
C GLY A 35 21.99 -7.36 -10.19
N SER A 36 21.65 -6.24 -10.83
CA SER A 36 20.40 -5.52 -10.56
C SER A 36 19.18 -6.25 -11.10
N ALA A 37 19.26 -6.79 -12.32
CA ALA A 37 18.17 -7.55 -12.94
C ALA A 37 17.91 -8.86 -12.16
N ALA A 38 18.98 -9.59 -11.81
CA ALA A 38 18.88 -10.82 -11.03
C ALA A 38 18.24 -10.59 -9.65
N ARG A 39 18.53 -9.47 -8.98
CA ARG A 39 17.90 -9.11 -7.70
C ARG A 39 16.40 -8.82 -7.84
N VAL A 40 16.01 -8.07 -8.87
CA VAL A 40 14.59 -7.79 -9.14
C VAL A 40 13.85 -9.08 -9.42
N ALA A 41 14.40 -9.95 -10.27
CA ALA A 41 13.81 -11.25 -10.57
C ALA A 41 13.71 -12.14 -9.32
N ALA A 42 14.77 -12.22 -8.50
CA ALA A 42 14.77 -12.97 -7.24
C ALA A 42 13.74 -12.44 -6.25
N TYR A 43 13.57 -11.11 -6.16
CA TYR A 43 12.58 -10.49 -5.30
C TYR A 43 11.15 -10.82 -5.74
N LEU A 44 10.87 -10.70 -7.04
CA LEU A 44 9.57 -11.07 -7.61
C LEU A 44 9.26 -12.56 -7.40
N ALA A 45 10.25 -13.43 -7.64
CA ALA A 45 10.11 -14.87 -7.38
C ALA A 45 9.84 -15.16 -5.90
N ALA A 46 10.51 -14.46 -4.98
CA ALA A 46 10.29 -14.61 -3.55
C ALA A 46 8.90 -14.12 -3.11
N LEU A 47 8.41 -12.99 -3.66
CA LEU A 47 7.06 -12.51 -3.40
C LEU A 47 6.00 -13.48 -3.93
N LEU A 48 6.17 -13.97 -5.16
CA LEU A 48 5.28 -14.97 -5.75
C LEU A 48 5.26 -16.26 -4.94
N ALA A 49 6.43 -16.76 -4.54
CA ALA A 49 6.53 -17.98 -3.72
C ALA A 49 5.88 -17.79 -2.35
N ALA A 50 6.09 -16.63 -1.69
CA ALA A 50 5.47 -16.32 -0.42
C ALA A 50 3.94 -16.18 -0.55
N GLY A 51 3.47 -15.48 -1.58
CA GLY A 51 2.04 -15.33 -1.88
C GLY A 51 1.39 -16.69 -2.16
N LEU A 52 2.03 -17.53 -2.96
CA LEU A 52 1.56 -18.88 -3.26
C LEU A 52 1.51 -19.74 -1.99
N ALA A 53 2.59 -19.76 -1.20
CA ALA A 53 2.65 -20.49 0.06
C ALA A 53 1.52 -20.07 1.01
N VAL A 54 1.31 -18.76 1.18
CA VAL A 54 0.21 -18.26 2.02
C VAL A 54 -1.15 -18.59 1.42
N SER A 55 -1.35 -18.49 0.10
CA SER A 55 -2.63 -18.83 -0.53
C SER A 55 -3.01 -20.31 -0.40
N THR A 56 -2.03 -21.19 -0.21
CA THR A 56 -2.26 -22.62 0.07
C THR A 56 -2.54 -22.93 1.54
N LEU A 57 -2.18 -22.03 2.48
CA LEU A 57 -2.44 -22.23 3.90
C LEU A 57 -3.94 -22.26 4.26
N PRO A 58 -4.81 -21.40 3.70
CA PRO A 58 -6.25 -21.52 3.87
C PRO A 58 -6.77 -22.91 3.52
N ALA A 59 -6.25 -23.57 2.48
CA ALA A 59 -6.69 -24.92 2.14
C ALA A 59 -6.42 -25.96 3.25
N GLY A 60 -5.49 -25.69 4.18
CA GLY A 60 -5.21 -26.54 5.33
C GLY A 60 -5.77 -26.03 6.67
N ILE A 61 -5.88 -24.71 6.87
CA ILE A 61 -6.29 -24.09 8.15
C ILE A 61 -7.55 -23.27 7.93
N GLY A 62 -8.70 -23.92 8.05
CA GLY A 62 -10.01 -23.27 8.02
C GLY A 62 -10.59 -23.03 6.62
N GLY A 63 -9.97 -23.53 5.55
CA GLY A 63 -10.46 -23.41 4.17
C GLY A 63 -11.83 -24.02 3.98
N ASP A 64 -12.07 -25.20 4.55
CA ASP A 64 -13.39 -25.83 4.52
C ASP A 64 -14.43 -25.02 5.32
N ALA A 65 -14.01 -24.35 6.40
CA ALA A 65 -14.91 -23.50 7.17
C ALA A 65 -15.22 -22.19 6.42
N LEU A 66 -14.22 -21.58 5.79
CA LEU A 66 -14.36 -20.41 4.93
C LEU A 66 -15.22 -20.73 3.70
N GLN A 67 -14.96 -21.83 2.98
CA GLN A 67 -15.77 -22.23 1.84
C GLN A 67 -17.22 -22.49 2.25
N ARG A 68 -17.45 -23.17 3.38
CA ARG A 68 -18.82 -23.36 3.89
C ARG A 68 -19.49 -22.04 4.24
N ALA A 69 -18.78 -21.12 4.89
CA ALA A 69 -19.31 -19.79 5.21
C ALA A 69 -19.64 -19.00 3.93
N LEU A 70 -18.76 -18.99 2.93
CA LEU A 70 -19.00 -18.33 1.64
C LEU A 70 -20.15 -18.98 0.85
N ALA A 71 -20.21 -20.30 0.81
CA ALA A 71 -21.28 -21.04 0.13
C ALA A 71 -22.64 -20.83 0.81
N ALA A 72 -22.65 -20.63 2.13
CA ALA A 72 -23.85 -20.28 2.89
C ALA A 72 -24.23 -18.79 2.78
N GLY A 73 -23.40 -17.95 2.14
CA GLY A 73 -23.57 -16.49 2.14
C GLY A 73 -23.37 -15.84 3.51
N ASP A 74 -22.72 -16.54 4.45
CA ASP A 74 -22.49 -16.11 5.83
C ASP A 74 -21.21 -15.27 5.92
N GLY A 75 -21.33 -14.01 5.52
CA GLY A 75 -20.22 -13.06 5.49
C GLY A 75 -19.59 -12.81 6.87
N GLU A 76 -20.36 -12.87 7.95
CA GLU A 76 -19.85 -12.69 9.32
C GLU A 76 -18.91 -13.84 9.72
N ARG A 77 -19.30 -15.09 9.44
CA ARG A 77 -18.42 -16.23 9.69
C ARG A 77 -17.22 -16.26 8.75
N ALA A 78 -17.34 -15.77 7.53
CA ALA A 78 -16.23 -15.71 6.57
C ALA A 78 -15.19 -14.63 6.92
N ALA A 79 -15.63 -13.48 7.44
CA ALA A 79 -14.79 -12.31 7.73
C ALA A 79 -13.50 -12.60 8.52
N PRO A 80 -13.50 -13.33 9.65
CA PRO A 80 -12.27 -13.58 10.42
C PRO A 80 -11.24 -14.40 9.62
N TYR A 81 -11.69 -15.37 8.80
CA TYR A 81 -10.78 -16.15 7.96
C TYR A 81 -10.18 -15.33 6.83
N LEU A 82 -10.99 -14.47 6.19
CA LEU A 82 -10.52 -13.55 5.15
C LEU A 82 -9.52 -12.53 5.72
N LEU A 83 -9.80 -11.99 6.90
CA LEU A 83 -8.91 -11.06 7.59
C LEU A 83 -7.59 -11.73 8.00
N ALA A 84 -7.65 -12.95 8.54
CA ALA A 84 -6.47 -13.73 8.88
C ALA A 84 -5.63 -14.04 7.62
N GLY A 85 -6.26 -14.44 6.52
CA GLY A 85 -5.60 -14.64 5.24
C GLY A 85 -4.90 -13.39 4.72
N ALA A 86 -5.61 -12.25 4.70
CA ALA A 86 -5.05 -10.97 4.29
C ALA A 86 -3.87 -10.53 5.18
N ALA A 87 -3.98 -10.70 6.49
CA ALA A 87 -2.91 -10.40 7.43
C ALA A 87 -1.69 -11.29 7.19
N LEU A 88 -1.87 -12.60 6.95
CA LEU A 88 -0.77 -13.51 6.64
C LEU A 88 -0.06 -13.14 5.33
N VAL A 89 -0.82 -12.78 4.29
CA VAL A 89 -0.24 -12.33 3.01
C VAL A 89 0.56 -11.05 3.22
N ALA A 90 -0.02 -10.06 3.90
CA ALA A 90 0.64 -8.80 4.19
C ALA A 90 1.94 -9.01 5.00
N LEU A 91 1.91 -9.83 6.04
CA LEU A 91 3.08 -10.19 6.84
C LEU A 91 4.15 -10.89 6.00
N ALA A 92 3.76 -11.84 5.15
CA ALA A 92 4.71 -12.54 4.29
C ALA A 92 5.38 -11.59 3.30
N PHE A 93 4.64 -10.67 2.68
CA PHE A 93 5.19 -9.67 1.76
C PHE A 93 6.14 -8.70 2.47
N LEU A 94 5.75 -8.21 3.65
CA LEU A 94 6.59 -7.35 4.47
C LEU A 94 7.85 -8.09 4.94
N PHE A 95 7.74 -9.37 5.28
CA PHE A 95 8.87 -10.19 5.69
C PHE A 95 9.85 -10.48 4.53
N VAL A 96 9.37 -10.82 3.35
CA VAL A 96 10.23 -10.97 2.15
C VAL A 96 10.94 -9.65 1.85
N THR A 97 10.20 -8.54 1.87
CA THR A 97 10.77 -7.19 1.74
C THR A 97 11.81 -6.93 2.82
N HIS A 98 11.61 -7.43 4.04
CA HIS A 98 12.56 -7.32 5.13
C HIS A 98 13.87 -7.98 4.82
N LEU A 99 13.81 -9.25 4.44
CA LEU A 99 14.98 -10.04 4.18
C LEU A 99 15.79 -9.45 3.03
N PHE A 100 15.13 -8.98 1.97
CA PHE A 100 15.81 -8.34 0.85
C PHE A 100 16.49 -7.03 1.24
N LEU A 101 15.78 -6.15 1.96
CA LEU A 101 16.40 -4.91 2.43
C LEU A 101 17.58 -5.15 3.36
N ARG A 102 17.44 -6.08 4.31
CA ARG A 102 18.44 -6.33 5.34
C ARG A 102 19.66 -7.08 4.80
N HIS A 103 19.43 -8.15 4.04
CA HIS A 103 20.50 -9.10 3.66
C HIS A 103 21.04 -8.87 2.25
N ILE A 104 20.22 -8.42 1.29
CA ILE A 104 20.64 -8.23 -0.10
C ILE A 104 21.07 -6.78 -0.34
N GLU A 105 20.23 -5.81 0.02
CA GLU A 105 20.50 -4.38 -0.22
C GLU A 105 21.25 -3.70 0.93
N ARG A 106 21.24 -4.29 2.14
CA ARG A 106 21.83 -3.72 3.38
C ARG A 106 21.37 -2.29 3.66
N ARG A 107 20.07 -2.04 3.49
CA ARG A 107 19.45 -0.72 3.66
C ARG A 107 18.51 -0.66 4.87
N PRO A 108 18.39 0.50 5.53
CA PRO A 108 17.43 0.68 6.61
C PRO A 108 16.00 0.80 6.07
N TRP A 109 15.03 0.34 6.87
CA TRP A 109 13.61 0.38 6.55
C TRP A 109 13.06 1.78 6.31
N SER A 110 13.64 2.76 7.00
CA SER A 110 13.20 4.15 6.96
C SER A 110 13.25 4.76 5.56
N LEU A 111 14.00 4.16 4.62
CA LEU A 111 14.03 4.61 3.22
C LEU A 111 12.78 4.23 2.42
N LEU A 112 11.99 3.25 2.88
CA LEU A 112 10.73 2.88 2.22
C LEU A 112 9.58 3.78 2.64
N LEU A 113 9.69 4.42 3.80
CA LEU A 113 8.65 5.31 4.30
C LEU A 113 8.91 6.74 3.80
N PRO A 114 7.93 7.39 3.16
CA PRO A 114 8.12 8.77 2.75
C PRO A 114 8.38 9.66 3.98
N PRO A 115 9.29 10.63 3.89
CA PRO A 115 9.56 11.55 4.99
C PRO A 115 8.26 12.25 5.42
N GLY A 116 7.95 12.17 6.72
CA GLY A 116 6.71 12.70 7.29
C GLY A 116 5.48 11.80 7.11
N ALA A 117 5.64 10.50 6.83
CA ALA A 117 4.59 9.49 6.95
C ALA A 117 4.13 9.33 8.41
N GLY A 118 3.44 10.34 8.94
CA GLY A 118 2.82 10.31 10.26
C GLY A 118 1.40 9.76 10.21
N ALA A 119 0.85 9.48 11.39
CA ALA A 119 -0.51 8.96 11.57
C ALA A 119 -1.58 9.72 10.77
N ARG A 120 -1.44 11.04 10.61
CA ARG A 120 -2.37 11.86 9.83
C ARG A 120 -2.42 11.51 8.34
N ARG A 121 -1.27 11.24 7.70
CA ARG A 121 -1.23 10.84 6.28
C ARG A 121 -1.77 9.43 6.11
N PHE A 122 -1.44 8.53 7.03
CA PHE A 122 -2.02 7.19 7.07
C PHE A 122 -3.55 7.25 7.20
N ALA A 123 -4.06 8.03 8.15
CA ALA A 123 -5.50 8.21 8.35
C ALA A 123 -6.18 8.82 7.10
N ALA A 124 -5.57 9.83 6.47
CA ALA A 124 -6.09 10.40 5.23
C ALA A 124 -6.13 9.37 4.09
N GLY A 125 -5.09 8.55 3.94
CA GLY A 125 -5.07 7.45 2.97
C GLY A 125 -6.13 6.38 3.28
N ALA A 126 -6.30 6.01 4.54
CA ALA A 126 -7.30 5.05 4.97
C ALA A 126 -8.73 5.56 4.71
N LEU A 127 -9.00 6.84 5.00
CA LEU A 127 -10.28 7.48 4.71
C LEU A 127 -10.55 7.57 3.20
N ALA A 128 -9.52 7.90 2.40
CA ALA A 128 -9.65 7.90 0.94
C ALA A 128 -9.97 6.50 0.40
N GLY A 129 -9.28 5.47 0.92
CA GLY A 129 -9.56 4.06 0.58
C GLY A 129 -10.98 3.64 0.97
N ALA A 130 -11.42 3.98 2.18
CA ALA A 130 -12.79 3.74 2.63
C ALA A 130 -13.83 4.44 1.73
N GLY A 131 -13.57 5.70 1.36
CA GLY A 131 -14.41 6.46 0.45
C GLY A 131 -14.50 5.84 -0.95
N MET A 132 -13.38 5.35 -1.49
CA MET A 132 -13.35 4.64 -2.77
C MET A 132 -14.13 3.32 -2.73
N LEU A 133 -13.98 2.54 -1.66
CA LEU A 133 -14.75 1.30 -1.49
C LEU A 133 -16.24 1.57 -1.37
N ALA A 134 -16.63 2.60 -0.60
CA ALA A 134 -18.01 3.02 -0.49
C ALA A 134 -18.58 3.47 -1.84
N LEU A 135 -17.81 4.24 -2.62
CA LEU A 135 -18.20 4.66 -3.96
C LEU A 135 -18.36 3.47 -4.91
N LEU A 136 -17.40 2.53 -4.91
CA LEU A 136 -17.48 1.32 -5.73
C LEU A 136 -18.72 0.48 -5.37
N ALA A 137 -18.98 0.29 -4.08
CA ALA A 137 -20.18 -0.41 -3.61
C ALA A 137 -21.46 0.30 -4.07
N ALA A 138 -21.51 1.63 -3.98
CA ALA A 138 -22.65 2.43 -4.46
C ALA A 138 -22.85 2.29 -5.97
N LEU A 139 -21.78 2.31 -6.77
CA LEU A 139 -21.85 2.13 -8.22
C LEU A 139 -22.31 0.73 -8.61
N LEU A 140 -21.78 -0.32 -7.96
CA LEU A 140 -22.21 -1.70 -8.19
C LEU A 140 -23.67 -1.91 -7.79
N ALA A 141 -24.13 -1.24 -6.72
CA ALA A 141 -25.53 -1.27 -6.33
C ALA A 141 -26.44 -0.55 -7.34
N ALA A 142 -26.02 0.64 -7.81
CA ALA A 142 -26.74 1.38 -8.85
C ALA A 142 -26.81 0.60 -10.18
N ALA A 143 -25.77 -0.16 -10.52
CA ALA A 143 -25.74 -1.07 -11.67
C ALA A 143 -26.58 -2.34 -11.47
N GLY A 144 -27.18 -2.55 -10.28
CA GLY A 144 -27.96 -3.74 -9.95
C GLY A 144 -27.13 -5.01 -9.74
N VAL A 145 -25.79 -4.90 -9.73
CA VAL A 145 -24.83 -5.99 -9.50
C VAL A 145 -24.80 -6.37 -8.03
N LEU A 146 -24.72 -5.37 -7.15
CA LEU A 146 -24.91 -5.57 -5.71
C LEU A 146 -26.38 -5.37 -5.36
N ARG A 147 -27.04 -6.46 -5.00
CA ARG A 147 -28.40 -6.41 -4.45
C ARG A 147 -28.31 -6.52 -2.95
N PHE A 148 -28.60 -5.42 -2.25
CA PHE A 148 -28.88 -5.48 -0.82
C PHE A 148 -30.26 -6.11 -0.65
N SER A 149 -30.32 -7.45 -0.56
CA SER A 149 -31.56 -8.16 -0.27
C SER A 149 -32.08 -7.69 1.09
N GLY A 150 -33.18 -6.92 1.06
CA GLY A 150 -33.75 -6.15 2.17
C GLY A 150 -34.34 -6.94 3.34
N GLY A 151 -33.92 -8.20 3.56
CA GLY A 151 -34.18 -8.90 4.82
C GLY A 151 -33.31 -8.38 5.96
N ALA A 152 -32.07 -7.98 5.64
CA ALA A 152 -31.13 -7.43 6.59
C ALA A 152 -31.70 -6.16 7.26
N GLY A 153 -32.05 -5.10 6.50
CA GLY A 153 -32.48 -3.81 7.08
C GLY A 153 -33.74 -3.80 7.96
N ARG A 154 -34.47 -4.91 8.11
CA ARG A 154 -35.67 -5.02 8.95
C ARG A 154 -35.46 -5.75 10.27
N GLU A 155 -34.37 -6.49 10.42
CA GLU A 155 -34.03 -7.19 11.67
C GLU A 155 -32.98 -6.39 12.44
N ALA A 156 -33.16 -6.27 13.76
CA ALA A 156 -32.31 -5.47 14.65
C ALA A 156 -30.80 -5.86 14.63
N GLY A 157 -30.42 -6.96 13.99
CA GLY A 157 -29.04 -7.45 13.86
C GLY A 157 -28.30 -7.04 12.58
N ALA A 158 -28.94 -6.48 11.56
CA ALA A 158 -28.29 -6.27 10.27
C ALA A 158 -27.36 -5.07 10.16
N VAL A 159 -27.63 -4.01 10.92
CA VAL A 159 -26.75 -2.84 10.93
C VAL A 159 -25.39 -3.19 11.54
N PRO A 160 -25.31 -3.88 12.71
CA PRO A 160 -24.06 -4.41 13.22
C PRO A 160 -23.34 -5.34 12.25
N ALA A 161 -24.07 -6.25 11.59
CA ALA A 161 -23.48 -7.18 10.62
C ALA A 161 -22.87 -6.45 9.41
N LEU A 162 -23.58 -5.46 8.86
CA LEU A 162 -23.12 -4.65 7.74
C LEU A 162 -21.89 -3.82 8.13
N LEU A 163 -21.89 -3.23 9.33
CA LEU A 163 -20.74 -2.48 9.85
C LEU A 163 -19.53 -3.39 10.10
N GLY A 164 -19.74 -4.57 10.67
CA GLY A 164 -18.68 -5.56 10.91
C GLY A 164 -18.05 -6.04 9.59
N TRP A 165 -18.88 -6.38 8.61
CA TRP A 165 -18.41 -6.81 7.30
C TRP A 165 -17.72 -5.69 6.51
N GLY A 166 -18.25 -4.47 6.56
CA GLY A 166 -17.63 -3.29 5.97
C GLY A 166 -16.27 -2.97 6.61
N ALA A 167 -16.18 -3.05 7.94
CA ALA A 167 -14.92 -2.85 8.66
C ALA A 167 -13.89 -3.93 8.31
N ALA A 168 -14.29 -5.21 8.26
CA ALA A 168 -13.41 -6.31 7.87
C ALA A 168 -12.90 -6.14 6.42
N THR A 169 -13.78 -5.77 5.50
CA THR A 169 -13.42 -5.50 4.09
C THR A 169 -12.42 -4.36 3.99
N LEU A 170 -12.67 -3.24 4.70
CA LEU A 170 -11.74 -2.12 4.74
C LEU A 170 -10.37 -2.55 5.32
N ALA A 171 -10.36 -3.31 6.41
CA ALA A 171 -9.13 -3.80 7.02
C ALA A 171 -8.33 -4.70 6.07
N ILE A 172 -8.99 -5.63 5.36
CA ILE A 172 -8.38 -6.49 4.34
C ILE A 172 -7.72 -5.64 3.25
N VAL A 173 -8.47 -4.68 2.70
CA VAL A 173 -7.96 -3.78 1.65
C VAL A 173 -6.77 -2.97 2.15
N LEU A 174 -6.84 -2.39 3.35
CA LEU A 174 -5.74 -1.60 3.90
C LEU A 174 -4.49 -2.43 4.15
N LEU A 175 -4.64 -3.66 4.68
CA LEU A 175 -3.52 -4.56 4.91
C LEU A 175 -2.86 -4.97 3.58
N GLN A 176 -3.66 -5.39 2.61
CA GLN A 176 -3.16 -5.88 1.34
C GLN A 176 -2.56 -4.73 0.51
N SER A 177 -3.31 -3.65 0.29
CA SER A 177 -2.81 -2.49 -0.46
C SER A 177 -1.63 -1.82 0.25
N GLY A 178 -1.59 -1.81 1.58
CA GLY A 178 -0.45 -1.28 2.34
C GLY A 178 0.82 -2.12 2.14
N ALA A 179 0.71 -3.44 2.20
CA ALA A 179 1.84 -4.34 1.95
C ALA A 179 2.32 -4.26 0.49
N GLU A 180 1.39 -4.21 -0.46
CA GLU A 180 1.68 -4.01 -1.88
C GLU A 180 2.36 -2.65 -2.12
N GLU A 181 1.89 -1.56 -1.50
CA GLU A 181 2.53 -0.25 -1.64
C GLU A 181 4.00 -0.28 -1.21
N VAL A 182 4.29 -0.92 -0.06
CA VAL A 182 5.65 -1.05 0.48
C VAL A 182 6.52 -1.92 -0.43
N ALA A 183 6.02 -3.08 -0.85
CA ALA A 183 6.77 -4.01 -1.71
C ALA A 183 7.02 -3.43 -3.11
N CYS A 184 5.98 -2.85 -3.70
CA CYS A 184 5.96 -2.49 -5.11
C CYS A 184 6.47 -1.08 -5.34
N ARG A 185 5.87 -0.09 -4.70
CA ARG A 185 6.29 1.31 -4.88
C ARG A 185 7.45 1.69 -3.99
N GLY A 186 7.55 1.10 -2.80
CA GLY A 186 8.71 1.28 -1.92
C GLY A 186 9.96 0.62 -2.49
N TYR A 187 9.94 -0.70 -2.67
CA TYR A 187 11.13 -1.46 -3.09
C TYR A 187 11.25 -1.61 -4.61
N LEU A 188 10.28 -2.25 -5.27
CA LEU A 188 10.42 -2.66 -6.67
C LEU A 188 10.59 -1.47 -7.63
N LEU A 189 9.79 -0.42 -7.48
CA LEU A 189 9.87 0.80 -8.27
C LEU A 189 11.26 1.45 -8.11
N HIS A 190 11.78 1.51 -6.88
CA HIS A 190 13.10 2.04 -6.62
C HIS A 190 14.21 1.17 -7.25
N ALA A 191 14.10 -0.15 -7.14
CA ALA A 191 15.04 -1.10 -7.74
C ALA A 191 15.03 -1.00 -9.28
N LEU A 192 13.85 -0.96 -9.89
CA LEU A 192 13.68 -0.80 -11.34
C LEU A 192 14.18 0.58 -11.82
N ALA A 193 13.91 1.65 -11.06
CA ALA A 193 14.33 3.00 -11.40
C ALA A 193 15.86 3.12 -11.39
N ARG A 194 16.53 2.45 -10.45
CA ARG A 194 17.99 2.34 -10.42
C ARG A 194 18.55 1.49 -11.55
N TRP A 195 17.81 0.48 -12.01
CA TRP A 195 18.25 -0.44 -13.04
C TRP A 195 18.09 0.11 -14.46
N ARG A 196 16.91 0.64 -14.82
CA ARG A 196 16.58 1.10 -16.18
C ARG A 196 16.01 2.53 -16.26
N GLY A 197 16.04 3.28 -15.16
CA GLY A 197 15.49 4.64 -15.10
C GLY A 197 14.01 4.69 -14.77
N ALA A 198 13.52 5.89 -14.48
CA ALA A 198 12.16 6.11 -13.95
C ALA A 198 11.04 5.66 -14.90
N ALA A 199 11.18 5.90 -16.21
CA ALA A 199 10.17 5.49 -17.19
C ALA A 199 9.99 3.96 -17.23
N ALA A 200 11.09 3.21 -17.26
CA ALA A 200 11.05 1.75 -17.23
C ALA A 200 10.49 1.22 -15.90
N ALA A 201 10.77 1.91 -14.79
CA ALA A 201 10.20 1.58 -13.49
C ALA A 201 8.67 1.77 -13.46
N LEU A 202 8.17 2.88 -14.03
CA LEU A 202 6.73 3.14 -14.14
C LEU A 202 6.04 2.11 -15.01
N VAL A 203 6.59 1.81 -16.20
CA VAL A 203 6.03 0.80 -17.11
C VAL A 203 6.07 -0.59 -16.48
N GLY A 204 7.22 -0.98 -15.90
CA GLY A 204 7.37 -2.28 -15.25
C GLY A 204 6.45 -2.45 -14.04
N SER A 205 6.33 -1.42 -13.20
CA SER A 205 5.37 -1.42 -12.09
C SER A 205 3.93 -1.46 -12.60
N SER A 206 3.61 -0.78 -13.70
CA SER A 206 2.25 -0.81 -14.25
C SER A 206 1.93 -2.16 -14.89
N ALA A 207 2.89 -2.84 -15.53
CA ALA A 207 2.65 -4.15 -16.15
C ALA A 207 2.51 -5.29 -15.13
N ILE A 208 3.14 -5.17 -13.96
CA ILE A 208 3.04 -6.19 -12.90
C ILE A 208 1.73 -6.02 -12.10
N PHE A 209 1.17 -4.81 -12.03
CA PHE A 209 0.07 -4.47 -11.10
C PHE A 209 -1.16 -3.80 -11.73
N GLY A 210 -1.14 -3.50 -13.03
CA GLY A 210 -2.26 -2.92 -13.78
C GLY A 210 -2.97 -3.99 -14.60
#